data_AF-A0A3D5M664-F1
#
_entry.id   AF-A0A3D5M664-F1
#
_cell.length_a   1.000
_cell.length_b   1.000
_cell.length_c   1.000
_cell.angle_alpha   90.00
_cell.angle_beta   90.00
_cell.angle_gamma   90.00
#
_symmetry.space_group_name_H-M   'P 1'
#
loop_
_entity.id
_entity.type
_entity.pdbx_description
1 polymer ?
#
loop_
_entity_poly.entity_id
_entity_poly.type
_entity_poly.pdbx_seq_one_letter_code
_entity_poly.pdbx_strand_id
1 'polypeptide(L)'
;MLNITKIRDLYENAAVRHERARHVLGRGLTLAEKILVSHLEVDSKDFDSLPSRRTDYCDLHPDRVAMQDATAQMAILQFMQAGLDQVQVPSTVHCD
;
A
#
# COMPACT_ATOMS: atom_id res chain seq x y z
N MET A 1 -4.16 -4.66 -16.26
CA MET A 1 -5.03 -3.49 -16.47
C MET A 1 -5.32 -2.86 -15.11
N LEU A 2 -5.37 -1.52 -15.01
CA LEU A 2 -5.70 -0.84 -13.74
C LEU A 2 -7.12 -1.23 -13.30
N ASN A 3 -7.29 -1.61 -12.03
CA ASN A 3 -8.59 -1.94 -11.46
C ASN A 3 -9.27 -0.66 -11.00
N ILE A 4 -10.12 -0.08 -11.85
CA ILE A 4 -10.80 1.19 -11.61
C ILE A 4 -11.69 1.13 -10.36
N THR A 5 -12.33 -0.02 -10.12
CA THR A 5 -13.19 -0.22 -8.95
C THR A 5 -12.40 -0.07 -7.66
N LYS A 6 -11.25 -0.75 -7.53
CA LYS A 6 -10.39 -0.62 -6.34
C LYS A 6 -9.91 0.81 -6.09
N ILE A 7 -9.57 1.53 -7.16
CA ILE A 7 -9.13 2.93 -7.06
C ILE A 7 -10.27 3.82 -6.55
N ARG A 8 -11.48 3.61 -7.08
CA ARG A 8 -12.66 4.34 -6.64
C ARG A 8 -12.96 4.05 -5.18
N ASP A 9 -12.97 2.78 -4.78
CA ASP A 9 -13.20 2.38 -3.38
C ASP A 9 -12.18 3.02 -2.43
N LEU A 10 -10.91 3.08 -2.84
CA LEU A 10 -9.85 3.71 -2.04
C LEU A 10 -10.13 5.20 -1.80
N TYR A 11 -10.47 5.96 -2.84
CA TYR A 11 -10.73 7.39 -2.71
C TYR A 11 -12.06 7.71 -2.03
N GLU A 12 -13.10 6.89 -2.22
CA GLU A 12 -14.38 7.01 -1.51
C GLU A 12 -14.19 6.83 0.01
N ASN A 13 -13.28 5.95 0.43
CA ASN A 13 -13.00 5.69 1.85
C ASN A 13 -11.89 6.57 2.46
N ALA A 14 -11.09 7.25 1.62
CA ALA A 14 -9.92 8.01 2.08
C ALA A 14 -10.26 9.09 3.11
N ALA A 15 -11.35 9.84 2.89
CA ALA A 15 -11.75 10.92 3.80
C ALA A 15 -12.04 10.40 5.22
N VAL A 16 -12.77 9.28 5.32
CA VAL A 16 -13.10 8.63 6.60
C VAL A 16 -11.83 8.15 7.30
N ARG A 17 -10.89 7.52 6.56
CA ARG A 17 -9.60 7.08 7.10
C ARG A 17 -8.77 8.26 7.61
N HIS A 18 -8.75 9.38 6.89
CA HIS A 18 -8.00 10.57 7.30
C HIS A 18 -8.58 11.20 8.58
N GLU A 19 -9.91 11.22 8.74
CA GLU A 19 -10.52 11.73 9.97
C GLU A 19 -10.21 10.85 11.18
N ARG A 20 -10.31 9.53 11.03
CA ARG A 20 -9.93 8.58 12.09
C ARG A 20 -8.48 8.78 12.50
N ALA A 21 -7.58 8.90 11.52
CA ALA A 21 -6.17 9.13 11.80
C ALA A 21 -5.88 10.47 12.48
N ARG A 22 -6.62 11.54 12.13
CA ARG A 22 -6.53 12.83 12.85
C ARG A 22 -6.95 12.68 14.31
N HIS A 23 -8.02 11.94 14.57
CA HIS A 23 -8.53 11.71 15.92
C HIS A 23 -7.49 10.96 16.78
N VAL A 24 -6.90 9.90 16.25
CA VAL A 24 -5.91 9.07 16.97
C VAL A 24 -4.61 9.84 17.23
N LEU A 25 -4.13 10.62 16.25
CA LEU A 25 -2.87 11.36 16.38
C LEU A 25 -3.02 12.71 17.10
N GLY A 26 -4.24 13.21 17.28
CA GLY A 26 -4.52 14.51 17.90
C GLY A 26 -3.96 15.72 17.14
N ARG A 27 -3.66 15.58 15.84
CA ARG A 27 -3.07 16.62 15.00
C ARG A 27 -3.45 16.47 13.52
N GLY A 28 -3.13 17.50 12.73
CA GLY A 28 -3.22 17.43 11.27
C GLY A 28 -2.28 16.39 10.65
N LEU A 29 -2.67 15.88 9.48
CA LEU A 29 -1.90 14.92 8.68
C LEU A 29 -1.18 15.62 7.52
N THR A 30 0.08 15.26 7.31
CA THR A 30 0.81 15.58 6.09
C THR A 30 0.24 14.81 4.89
N LEU A 31 0.58 15.22 3.67
CA LEU A 31 0.12 14.51 2.46
C LEU A 31 0.63 13.06 2.44
N ALA A 32 1.88 12.82 2.83
CA ALA A 32 2.45 11.47 2.91
C ALA A 32 1.67 10.59 3.90
N GLU A 33 1.34 11.11 5.08
CA GLU A 33 0.53 10.38 6.08
C GLU A 33 -0.86 10.06 5.56
N LYS A 34 -1.52 11.01 4.85
CA LYS A 34 -2.82 10.75 4.21
C LYS A 34 -2.75 9.59 3.22
N ILE A 35 -1.71 9.57 2.38
CA ILE A 35 -1.51 8.50 1.40
C ILE A 35 -1.27 7.17 2.12
N LEU A 36 -0.31 7.11 3.05
CA LEU A 36 0.03 5.87 3.76
C LEU A 36 -1.14 5.30 4.56
N VAL A 37 -1.85 6.14 5.33
CA VAL A 37 -3.04 5.73 6.09
C VAL A 37 -4.15 5.20 5.16
N SER A 38 -4.27 5.75 3.95
CA SER A 38 -5.26 5.26 2.99
C SER A 38 -4.93 3.86 2.45
N HIS A 39 -3.67 3.41 2.55
CA HIS A 39 -3.19 2.11 2.06
C HIS A 39 -2.82 1.15 3.20
N LEU A 40 -3.14 1.47 4.45
CA LEU A 40 -3.07 0.50 5.54
C LEU A 40 -4.05 -0.64 5.30
N GLU A 41 -3.66 -1.84 5.74
CA GLU A 41 -4.48 -3.04 5.67
C GLU A 41 -5.89 -2.79 6.25
N VAL A 42 -6.90 -3.12 5.44
CA VAL A 42 -8.31 -2.79 5.66
C VAL A 42 -8.85 -3.44 6.94
N ASP A 43 -8.26 -4.58 7.33
CA ASP A 43 -8.60 -5.38 8.51
C ASP A 43 -7.77 -5.05 9.76
N SER A 44 -7.07 -3.91 9.77
CA SER A 44 -6.55 -3.35 11.03
C SER A 44 -7.74 -2.97 11.91
N LYS A 45 -8.24 -3.96 12.65
CA LYS A 45 -9.21 -3.83 13.75
C LYS A 45 -8.74 -2.81 14.80
N ASP A 46 -7.47 -2.43 14.74
CA ASP A 46 -6.79 -1.46 15.57
C ASP A 46 -6.43 -0.17 14.80
N PHE A 47 -7.38 0.43 14.07
CA PHE A 47 -7.23 1.85 13.66
C PHE A 47 -7.02 2.77 14.89
N ASP A 48 -7.31 2.27 16.09
CA ASP A 48 -7.07 2.91 17.39
C ASP A 48 -5.57 3.03 17.72
N SER A 49 -4.69 2.24 17.11
CA SER A 49 -3.23 2.35 17.26
C SER A 49 -2.53 2.50 15.92
N LEU A 50 -2.43 3.73 15.43
CA LEU A 50 -1.64 4.02 14.24
C LEU A 50 -0.13 3.80 14.50
N PRO A 51 0.63 3.30 13.50
CA PRO A 51 2.07 3.15 13.60
C PRO A 51 2.77 4.46 13.98
N SER A 52 3.66 4.38 14.97
CA SER A 52 4.48 5.49 15.42
C SER A 52 5.56 5.80 14.39
N ARG A 53 5.65 7.08 14.03
CA ARG A 53 6.60 7.57 13.03
C ARG A 53 8.05 7.23 13.42
N ARG A 54 8.77 6.56 12.52
CA ARG A 54 10.18 6.10 12.66
C ARG A 54 10.41 4.97 13.67
N THR A 55 9.36 4.45 14.29
CA THR A 55 9.49 3.38 15.30
C THR A 55 8.85 2.10 14.80
N ASP A 56 7.62 2.19 14.29
CA ASP A 56 6.82 1.02 13.97
C ASP A 56 6.87 0.70 12.48
N TYR A 57 6.75 -0.59 12.17
CA TYR A 57 6.52 -1.06 10.80
C TYR A 57 5.07 -0.79 10.40
N CYS A 58 4.86 -0.53 9.11
CA CYS A 58 3.53 -0.28 8.55
C CYS A 58 3.18 -1.41 7.59
N ASP A 59 2.09 -2.11 7.87
CA ASP A 59 1.52 -3.10 6.95
C ASP A 59 0.68 -2.38 5.90
N LEU A 60 1.29 -2.22 4.72
CA LEU A 60 0.75 -1.48 3.59
C LEU A 60 0.32 -2.42 2.46
N HIS A 61 -0.68 -2.00 1.72
CA HIS A 61 -1.09 -2.62 0.46
C HIS A 61 -0.76 -1.69 -0.72
N PRO A 62 0.41 -1.84 -1.35
CA PRO A 62 0.74 -1.11 -2.57
C PRO A 62 -0.21 -1.45 -3.71
N ASP A 63 -0.59 -0.45 -4.52
CA ASP A 63 -1.51 -0.65 -5.65
C ASP A 63 -0.87 -1.33 -6.87
N ARG A 64 0.46 -1.24 -6.99
CA ARG A 64 1.22 -1.77 -8.12
C ARG A 64 2.68 -1.99 -7.77
N VAL A 65 3.35 -2.80 -8.58
CA VAL A 65 4.80 -2.99 -8.54
C VAL A 65 5.41 -2.60 -9.89
N ALA A 66 6.53 -1.90 -9.87
CA ALA A 66 7.33 -1.63 -11.06
C ALA A 66 8.76 -2.05 -10.77
N MET A 67 9.36 -2.80 -11.69
CA MET A 67 10.73 -3.28 -11.59
C MET A 67 11.53 -2.79 -12.78
N GLN A 68 12.79 -2.47 -12.54
CA GLN A 68 13.79 -2.15 -13.55
C GLN A 68 14.52 -3.45 -13.92
N ASP A 69 14.91 -3.68 -15.18
CA ASP A 69 15.42 -4.97 -15.67
C ASP A 69 16.57 -5.59 -14.84
N ALA A 70 17.53 -4.79 -14.37
CA ALA A 70 18.64 -5.22 -13.53
C ALA A 70 18.19 -5.73 -12.15
N THR A 71 17.03 -5.27 -11.67
CA THR A 71 16.43 -5.71 -10.40
C THR A 71 15.32 -6.75 -10.60
N ALA A 72 14.68 -6.75 -11.77
CA ALA A 72 13.54 -7.61 -12.08
C ALA A 72 13.92 -9.09 -12.15
N GLN A 73 15.13 -9.40 -12.63
CA GLN A 73 15.58 -10.79 -12.81
C GLN A 73 15.47 -11.60 -11.51
N MET A 74 16.07 -11.09 -10.43
CA MET A 74 16.05 -11.79 -9.14
C MET A 74 14.67 -11.74 -8.47
N ALA A 75 13.94 -10.65 -8.62
CA ALA A 75 12.57 -10.54 -8.08
C ALA A 75 11.63 -11.58 -8.70
N ILE A 76 11.71 -11.80 -10.02
CA ILE A 76 10.91 -12.81 -10.73
C ILE A 76 11.33 -14.22 -10.33
N LEU A 77 12.63 -14.50 -10.21
CA LEU A 77 13.10 -15.83 -9.76
C LEU A 77 12.59 -16.16 -8.36
N GLN A 78 12.62 -15.20 -7.44
CA GLN A 78 12.05 -15.38 -6.09
C GLN A 78 10.53 -15.56 -6.14
N PHE A 79 9.83 -14.83 -7.00
CA PHE A 79 8.39 -14.98 -7.19
C PHE A 79 8.03 -16.39 -7.72
N MET A 80 8.80 -16.92 -8.68
CA MET A 80 8.63 -18.29 -9.17
C MET A 80 8.87 -19.32 -8.06
N GLN A 81 9.87 -19.10 -7.21
CA GLN A 81 10.17 -19.97 -6.08
C GLN A 81 9.09 -19.95 -4.99
N ALA A 82 8.33 -18.85 -4.89
CA ALA A 82 7.19 -18.75 -3.96
C ALA A 82 6.01 -19.65 -4.36
N GLY A 83 6.01 -20.23 -5.56
CA GLY A 83 4.97 -21.15 -6.02
C GLY A 83 3.61 -20.50 -6.26
N LEU A 84 3.57 -19.19 -6.48
CA LEU A 84 2.34 -18.45 -6.79
C LEU A 84 2.06 -18.48 -8.29
N ASP A 85 0.81 -18.79 -8.67
CA ASP A 85 0.41 -18.91 -10.08
C ASP A 85 0.44 -17.56 -10.83
N GLN A 86 0.18 -16.45 -10.12
CA GLN A 86 0.09 -15.12 -10.71
C GLN A 86 0.31 -14.00 -9.69
N VAL A 87 0.73 -12.83 -10.20
CA VAL A 87 0.89 -11.60 -9.41
C VAL A 87 -0.44 -11.11 -8.83
N GLN A 88 -0.41 -10.54 -7.63
CA GLN A 88 -1.61 -10.08 -6.91
C GLN A 88 -2.03 -8.64 -7.26
N VAL A 89 -1.09 -7.84 -7.75
CA VAL A 89 -1.31 -6.44 -8.17
C VAL A 89 -0.70 -6.23 -9.55
N PRO A 90 -1.14 -5.20 -10.31
CA PRO A 90 -0.52 -4.85 -11.58
C PRO A 90 1.00 -4.66 -11.43
N SER A 91 1.75 -5.45 -12.19
CA SER A 91 3.23 -5.46 -12.15
C SER A 91 3.79 -5.20 -13.53
N THR A 92 4.82 -4.35 -13.64
CA THR A 92 5.53 -4.08 -14.90
C THR A 92 7.04 -4.24 -14.74
N VAL A 93 7.70 -4.67 -15.81
CA VAL A 93 9.15 -4.64 -15.95
C VAL A 93 9.50 -3.63 -17.05
N HIS A 94 10.44 -2.75 -16.76
CA HIS A 94 10.96 -1.77 -17.69
C HIS A 94 12.37 -2.18 -18.09
N CYS A 95 12.59 -2.40 -19.40
CA CYS A 95 13.90 -2.70 -19.98
C CYS A 95 14.42 -1.44 -20.66
N ASP A 96 15.04 -0.58 -19.86
CA ASP A 96 15.55 0.75 -20.22
C ASP A 96 17.08 0.81 -20.23
#